data_AF-A0A9E5ZTN1-F1
#
_entry.id   AF-A0A9E5ZTN1-F1
#
_cell.length_a   1.000
_cell.length_b   1.000
_cell.length_c   1.000
_cell.angle_alpha   90.00
_cell.angle_beta   90.00
_cell.angle_gamma   90.00
#
_symmetry.space_group_name_H-M   'P 1'
#
loop_
_entity.id
_entity.type
_entity.pdbx_description
1 polymer ?
#
loop_
_entity_poly.entity_id
_entity_poly.type
_entity_poly.pdbx_seq_one_letter_code
_entity_poly.pdbx_strand_id
1 'polypeptide(L)'
;MKTVLKQWTQLGLGVALAGGTLAACGNPGQASDAPEIEISAPQPPVEAAELGEAEGGEGEGGVAIEQAATDPVVFLSALAITEAHIIAARDAHELGENDAAAEMFAHPVSEVLFDIQPVFQRLGVEDFGDLLTDTSAAIFAGETPAQISARSDGIIAALRTAAEKAPASDLSDASIAARVAADQFERAAYMYSLSLESDAYEPYLDGYGFFKAGERVFLASGDDIAEENQRAATALIEAIAKLEEAYPTALLPETLSADLSTVTVAASNAVLAAQN
;
A
#
# COMPACT_ATOMS: atom_id res chain seq x y z
N MET A 1 -3.68 42.79 -10.44
CA MET A 1 -3.36 41.54 -9.70
C MET A 1 -2.02 41.75 -9.02
N LYS A 2 -1.94 41.60 -7.70
CA LYS A 2 -0.70 41.69 -6.93
C LYS A 2 -0.22 40.28 -6.64
N THR A 3 0.89 39.88 -7.23
CA THR A 3 1.60 38.64 -6.93
C THR A 3 2.46 38.86 -5.68
N VAL A 4 2.33 37.97 -4.69
CA VAL A 4 3.18 37.94 -3.50
C VAL A 4 4.08 36.71 -3.63
N LEU A 5 5.37 36.91 -3.94
CA LEU A 5 6.38 35.86 -3.85
C LEU A 5 6.74 35.61 -2.38
N LYS A 6 6.63 34.37 -1.92
CA LYS A 6 7.17 33.93 -0.63
C LYS A 6 8.62 33.47 -0.82
N GLN A 7 9.56 34.14 -0.16
CA GLN A 7 10.96 33.76 -0.07
C GLN A 7 11.13 32.66 0.98
N TRP A 8 11.75 31.56 0.60
CA TRP A 8 12.15 30.49 1.52
C TRP A 8 13.59 30.74 1.95
N THR A 9 13.78 31.03 3.23
CA THR A 9 15.10 31.20 3.85
C THR A 9 15.73 29.83 4.06
N GLN A 10 16.95 29.68 3.55
CA GLN A 10 17.76 28.48 3.68
C GLN A 10 18.23 28.27 5.12
N LEU A 11 18.17 27.02 5.59
CA LEU A 11 18.80 26.61 6.85
C LEU A 11 20.19 26.06 6.57
N GLY A 12 21.19 26.73 7.15
CA GLY A 12 22.61 26.47 6.93
C GLY A 12 23.17 25.31 7.74
N LEU A 13 24.17 24.66 7.12
CA LEU A 13 25.08 23.67 7.68
C LEU A 13 25.88 24.23 8.86
N GLY A 14 25.85 23.53 10.01
CA GLY A 14 26.61 23.89 11.22
C GLY A 14 27.62 22.81 11.60
N VAL A 15 28.90 23.16 11.48
CA VAL A 15 30.10 22.36 11.79
C VAL A 15 30.23 22.11 13.30
N ALA A 16 30.49 20.86 13.69
CA ALA A 16 30.85 20.48 15.06
C ALA A 16 32.36 20.63 15.30
N LEU A 17 32.73 21.34 16.38
CA LEU A 17 34.09 21.36 16.94
C LEU A 17 34.02 21.21 18.47
N ALA A 18 34.96 20.42 18.98
CA ALA A 18 35.03 19.84 20.31
C ALA A 18 35.69 20.74 21.38
N GLY A 19 35.48 20.41 22.66
CA GLY A 19 36.54 20.49 23.69
C GLY A 19 36.26 21.28 24.98
N GLY A 20 36.07 20.56 26.10
CA GLY A 20 37.01 20.57 27.26
C GLY A 20 37.04 21.71 28.32
N THR A 21 36.54 21.38 29.52
CA THR A 21 37.13 21.53 30.89
C THR A 21 37.20 22.86 31.69
N LEU A 22 36.57 22.80 32.88
CA LEU A 22 36.99 23.12 34.28
C LEU A 22 37.13 24.58 34.84
N ALA A 23 36.31 24.81 35.89
CA ALA A 23 36.56 25.41 37.22
C ALA A 23 36.90 26.91 37.41
N ALA A 24 36.07 27.63 38.19
CA ALA A 24 36.37 28.17 39.54
C ALA A 24 35.51 29.41 39.93
N CYS A 25 35.22 29.53 41.23
CA CYS A 25 34.29 30.45 41.89
C CYS A 25 34.71 31.93 41.94
N GLY A 26 33.72 32.84 41.94
CA GLY A 26 33.85 34.22 42.43
C GLY A 26 32.66 35.13 42.04
N ASN A 27 31.96 35.70 43.02
CA ASN A 27 30.87 36.70 42.91
C ASN A 27 31.20 37.84 43.91
N PRO A 28 30.63 39.08 43.88
CA PRO A 28 29.61 39.66 43.00
C PRO A 28 29.97 41.02 42.36
N GLY A 29 29.25 41.40 41.30
CA GLY A 29 29.26 42.78 40.83
C GLY A 29 28.45 43.06 39.55
N GLN A 30 27.28 43.64 39.76
CA GLN A 30 26.62 44.63 38.89
C GLN A 30 25.83 44.16 37.64
N ALA A 31 24.52 44.35 37.78
CA ALA A 31 23.42 44.44 36.82
C ALA A 31 23.76 44.71 35.34
N SER A 32 23.13 43.93 34.46
CA SER A 32 22.59 44.36 33.17
C SER A 32 21.53 43.34 32.72
N ASP A 33 20.28 43.80 32.59
CA ASP A 33 19.14 43.03 32.05
C ASP A 33 19.40 42.68 30.57
N ALA A 34 19.48 41.38 30.29
CA ALA A 34 19.38 40.81 28.95
C ALA A 34 18.37 39.65 29.01
N PRO A 35 17.52 39.48 27.98
CA PRO A 35 16.42 38.53 28.04
C PRO A 35 16.95 37.10 28.14
N GLU A 36 16.40 36.38 29.12
CA GLU A 36 16.66 34.99 29.44
C GLU A 36 16.19 34.11 28.27
N ILE A 37 17.14 33.50 27.55
CA ILE A 37 16.83 32.41 26.62
C ILE A 37 16.75 31.14 27.45
N GLU A 38 15.53 30.68 27.74
CA GLU A 38 15.28 29.33 28.26
C GLU A 38 15.81 28.31 27.25
N ILE A 39 16.90 27.64 27.61
CA ILE A 39 17.36 26.45 26.89
C ILE A 39 16.45 25.31 27.35
N SER A 40 15.37 25.09 26.59
CA SER A 40 14.52 23.91 26.74
C SER A 40 15.35 22.65 26.46
N ALA A 41 15.33 21.71 27.39
CA ALA A 41 16.01 20.42 27.28
C ALA A 41 15.53 19.66 26.03
N PRO A 42 16.38 18.81 25.41
CA PRO A 42 15.96 18.00 24.27
C PRO A 42 14.78 17.11 24.70
N GLN A 43 13.66 17.27 23.98
CA GLN A 43 12.50 16.38 24.08
C GLN A 43 12.96 14.95 23.76
N PRO A 44 12.42 13.92 24.44
CA PRO A 44 12.65 12.54 24.04
C PRO A 44 12.14 12.33 22.60
N PRO A 45 12.62 11.29 21.88
CA PRO A 45 12.07 10.95 20.59
C PRO A 45 10.56 10.78 20.75
N VAL A 46 9.80 11.40 19.83
CA VAL A 46 8.37 11.17 19.69
C VAL A 46 8.11 9.66 19.76
N GLU A 47 7.38 9.25 20.80
CA GLU A 47 6.82 7.92 20.89
C GLU A 47 6.11 7.63 19.58
N ALA A 48 6.41 6.45 19.01
CA ALA A 48 5.61 5.88 17.96
C ALA A 48 4.15 6.04 18.38
N ALA A 49 3.38 6.77 17.58
CA ALA A 49 1.96 6.90 17.79
C ALA A 49 1.40 5.51 18.01
N GLU A 50 0.63 5.33 19.09
CA GLU A 50 -0.06 4.09 19.39
C GLU A 50 -0.79 3.63 18.13
N LEU A 51 -0.25 2.59 17.50
CA LEU A 51 -0.91 1.86 16.43
C LEU A 51 -2.14 1.23 17.07
N GLY A 52 -3.28 1.83 16.80
CA GLY A 52 -4.57 1.32 17.25
C GLY A 52 -4.71 -0.13 16.83
N GLU A 53 -5.22 -0.94 17.76
CA GLU A 53 -5.59 -2.33 17.54
C GLU A 53 -6.43 -2.44 16.25
N ALA A 54 -5.88 -3.11 15.22
CA ALA A 54 -6.55 -3.39 13.97
C ALA A 54 -7.66 -4.44 14.19
N GLU A 55 -8.79 -3.98 14.73
CA GLU A 55 -10.06 -4.72 14.67
C GLU A 55 -10.53 -4.75 13.21
N GLY A 56 -10.30 -5.88 12.54
CA GLY A 56 -11.18 -6.42 11.50
C GLY A 56 -11.41 -5.56 10.24
N GLY A 57 -10.53 -5.75 9.26
CA GLY A 57 -10.93 -6.14 7.89
C GLY A 57 -12.00 -5.35 7.14
N GLU A 58 -12.05 -4.03 7.25
CA GLU A 58 -12.89 -3.16 6.40
C GLU A 58 -12.04 -1.93 5.98
N GLY A 59 -11.13 -2.10 5.00
CA GLY A 59 -10.23 -1.05 4.50
C GLY A 59 -9.03 -1.55 3.70
N GLU A 60 -8.27 -0.62 3.11
CA GLU A 60 -7.09 -0.76 2.22
C GLU A 60 -6.19 -1.97 2.56
N GLY A 61 -5.69 -2.06 3.79
CA GLY A 61 -4.85 -3.17 4.28
C GLY A 61 -5.58 -4.27 5.07
N GLY A 62 -6.89 -4.15 5.30
CA GLY A 62 -7.62 -4.98 6.26
C GLY A 62 -7.68 -6.45 5.87
N VAL A 63 -6.84 -7.29 6.48
CA VAL A 63 -6.89 -8.75 6.35
C VAL A 63 -7.42 -9.36 7.65
N ALA A 64 -8.32 -10.33 7.56
CA ALA A 64 -8.74 -11.13 8.70
C ALA A 64 -7.63 -12.12 9.11
N ILE A 65 -6.57 -11.63 9.76
CA ILE A 65 -5.31 -12.35 10.04
C ILE A 65 -5.52 -13.75 10.62
N GLU A 66 -6.38 -13.89 11.63
CA GLU A 66 -6.67 -15.19 12.25
C GLU A 66 -7.34 -16.17 11.27
N GLN A 67 -8.16 -15.68 10.33
CA GLN A 67 -8.83 -16.51 9.34
C GLN A 67 -7.86 -16.97 8.24
N ALA A 68 -6.83 -16.16 7.89
CA ALA A 68 -5.82 -16.51 6.90
C ALA A 68 -5.05 -17.80 7.22
N ALA A 69 -5.06 -18.23 8.50
CA ALA A 69 -4.49 -19.50 8.93
C ALA A 69 -5.20 -20.75 8.38
N THR A 70 -6.47 -20.60 8.03
CA THR A 70 -7.36 -21.73 7.71
C THR A 70 -8.22 -21.50 6.46
N ASP A 71 -8.33 -20.26 5.99
CA ASP A 71 -9.09 -19.90 4.80
C ASP A 71 -8.13 -19.47 3.67
N PRO A 72 -8.03 -20.26 2.57
CA PRO A 72 -7.18 -19.89 1.45
C PRO A 72 -7.61 -18.59 0.76
N VAL A 73 -8.90 -18.22 0.79
CA VAL A 73 -9.35 -16.96 0.18
C VAL A 73 -8.73 -15.79 0.94
N VAL A 74 -8.83 -15.78 2.27
CA VAL A 74 -8.25 -14.71 3.10
C VAL A 74 -6.72 -14.68 2.97
N PHE A 75 -6.07 -15.85 2.97
CA PHE A 75 -4.62 -15.95 2.79
C PHE A 75 -4.17 -15.39 1.43
N LEU A 76 -4.84 -15.79 0.35
CA LEU A 76 -4.48 -15.37 -1.01
C LEU A 76 -4.88 -13.92 -1.28
N SER A 77 -5.95 -13.41 -0.67
CA SER A 77 -6.28 -11.97 -0.68
C SER A 77 -5.18 -11.13 -0.04
N ALA A 78 -4.57 -11.58 1.06
CA ALA A 78 -3.43 -10.86 1.66
C ALA A 78 -2.23 -10.76 0.72
N LEU A 79 -1.93 -11.84 0.00
CA LEU A 79 -0.90 -11.83 -1.04
C LEU A 79 -1.30 -10.95 -2.23
N ALA A 80 -2.56 -10.95 -2.63
CA ALA A 80 -3.08 -10.11 -3.71
C ALA A 80 -3.02 -8.61 -3.37
N ILE A 81 -3.30 -8.23 -2.12
CA ILE A 81 -3.11 -6.85 -1.62
C ILE A 81 -1.63 -6.45 -1.73
N THR A 82 -0.71 -7.36 -1.40
CA THR A 82 0.73 -7.07 -1.57
C THR A 82 1.10 -6.94 -3.05
N GLU A 83 0.58 -7.80 -3.92
CA GLU A 83 0.79 -7.70 -5.38
C GLU A 83 0.22 -6.40 -5.97
N ALA A 84 -0.94 -5.95 -5.49
CA ALA A 84 -1.57 -4.69 -5.89
C ALA A 84 -0.63 -3.50 -5.73
N HIS A 85 -0.03 -3.36 -4.55
CA HIS A 85 0.94 -2.32 -4.24
C HIS A 85 2.19 -2.39 -5.13
N ILE A 86 2.71 -3.59 -5.41
CA ILE A 86 3.86 -3.78 -6.29
C ILE A 86 3.54 -3.34 -7.73
N ILE A 87 2.35 -3.65 -8.22
CA ILE A 87 1.88 -3.25 -9.55
C ILE A 87 1.75 -1.73 -9.61
N ALA A 88 1.06 -1.14 -8.64
CA ALA A 88 0.86 0.30 -8.55
C ALA A 88 2.20 1.05 -8.49
N ALA A 89 3.12 0.60 -7.64
CA ALA A 89 4.46 1.15 -7.51
C ALA A 89 5.25 1.11 -8.82
N ARG A 90 5.29 -0.06 -9.48
CA ARG A 90 6.01 -0.24 -10.75
C ARG A 90 5.48 0.72 -11.81
N ASP A 91 4.17 0.80 -11.95
CA ASP A 91 3.52 1.55 -13.02
C ASP A 91 3.59 3.07 -12.75
N ALA A 92 3.51 3.48 -11.48
CA ALA A 92 3.79 4.87 -11.06
C ALA A 92 5.25 5.27 -11.34
N HIS A 93 6.22 4.40 -11.04
CA HIS A 93 7.64 4.66 -11.30
C HIS A 93 7.94 4.80 -12.80
N GLU A 94 7.32 3.96 -13.64
CA GLU A 94 7.43 4.07 -15.10
C GLU A 94 6.95 5.43 -15.62
N LEU A 95 5.98 6.04 -14.93
CA LEU A 95 5.42 7.35 -15.24
C LEU A 95 6.16 8.52 -14.57
N GLY A 96 7.20 8.22 -13.78
CA GLY A 96 8.08 9.20 -13.13
C GLY A 96 7.63 9.63 -11.73
N GLU A 97 6.59 9.00 -11.17
CA GLU A 97 6.08 9.27 -9.82
C GLU A 97 6.88 8.51 -8.76
N ASN A 98 8.16 8.86 -8.62
CA ASN A 98 9.12 8.10 -7.81
C ASN A 98 8.78 8.07 -6.31
N ASP A 99 8.35 9.20 -5.73
CA ASP A 99 8.06 9.27 -4.30
C ASP A 99 6.87 8.36 -3.94
N ALA A 100 5.76 8.50 -4.68
CA ALA A 100 4.59 7.64 -4.53
C ALA A 100 4.91 6.16 -4.82
N ALA A 101 5.71 5.88 -5.85
CA ALA A 101 6.11 4.52 -6.16
C ALA A 101 6.94 3.89 -5.03
N ALA A 102 7.86 4.64 -4.43
CA ALA A 102 8.67 4.14 -3.32
C ALA A 102 7.81 3.91 -2.06
N GLU A 103 6.85 4.79 -1.79
CA GLU A 103 5.87 4.61 -0.71
C GLU A 103 5.02 3.35 -0.93
N MET A 104 4.47 3.15 -2.13
CA MET A 104 3.71 1.95 -2.48
C MET A 104 4.46 0.63 -2.27
N PHE A 105 5.78 0.58 -2.50
CA PHE A 105 6.55 -0.62 -2.15
C PHE A 105 6.63 -0.86 -0.63
N ALA A 106 6.57 0.19 0.19
CA ALA A 106 6.69 0.08 1.64
C ALA A 106 5.35 -0.20 2.35
N HIS A 107 4.24 0.33 1.85
CA HIS A 107 2.88 0.17 2.39
C HIS A 107 2.53 -1.24 2.86
N PRO A 108 2.64 -2.28 2.01
CA PRO A 108 2.22 -3.62 2.39
C PRO A 108 3.04 -4.20 3.56
N VAL A 109 4.24 -3.68 3.83
CA VAL A 109 5.03 -4.11 5.00
C VAL A 109 4.32 -3.80 6.30
N SER A 110 3.83 -2.56 6.47
CA SER A 110 3.13 -2.12 7.68
C SER A 110 1.66 -2.51 7.71
N GLU A 111 1.01 -2.56 6.55
CA GLU A 111 -0.45 -2.76 6.47
C GLU A 111 -0.86 -4.24 6.47
N VAL A 112 -0.01 -5.11 5.93
CA VAL A 112 -0.35 -6.52 5.73
C VAL A 112 0.70 -7.42 6.38
N LEU A 113 1.96 -7.26 5.96
CA LEU A 113 3.00 -8.24 6.27
C LEU A 113 3.31 -8.27 7.75
N PHE A 114 3.39 -7.13 8.43
CA PHE A 114 3.66 -7.09 9.86
C PHE A 114 2.69 -7.98 10.66
N ASP A 115 1.39 -7.86 10.39
CA ASP A 115 0.36 -8.60 11.12
C ASP A 115 0.22 -10.05 10.65
N ILE A 116 0.37 -10.33 9.35
CA ILE A 116 0.20 -11.70 8.80
C ILE A 116 1.46 -12.56 8.89
N GLN A 117 2.64 -11.96 9.12
CA GLN A 117 3.92 -12.67 9.16
C GLN A 117 3.90 -13.90 10.09
N PRO A 118 3.30 -13.88 11.30
CA PRO A 118 3.21 -15.07 12.15
C PRO A 118 2.42 -16.23 11.49
N VAL A 119 1.38 -15.91 10.71
CA VAL A 119 0.59 -16.90 9.94
C VAL A 119 1.44 -17.47 8.81
N PHE A 120 2.11 -16.60 8.04
CA PHE A 120 3.03 -16.98 6.96
C PHE A 120 4.15 -17.91 7.45
N GLN A 121 4.82 -17.56 8.55
CA GLN A 121 5.86 -18.38 9.15
C GLN A 121 5.34 -19.75 9.57
N ARG A 122 4.14 -19.82 10.19
CA ARG A 122 3.52 -21.09 10.60
C ARG A 122 3.19 -21.98 9.40
N LEU A 123 2.81 -21.40 8.26
CA LEU A 123 2.50 -22.10 7.02
C LEU A 123 3.75 -22.37 6.15
N GLY A 124 4.93 -21.91 6.59
CA GLY A 124 6.19 -22.16 5.89
C GLY A 124 6.41 -21.27 4.67
N VAL A 125 5.84 -20.07 4.68
CA VAL A 125 6.15 -19.00 3.72
C VAL A 125 7.50 -18.38 4.10
N GLU A 126 8.37 -18.18 3.11
CA GLU A 126 9.63 -17.47 3.30
C GLU A 126 9.36 -15.97 3.46
N ASP A 127 10.17 -15.30 4.29
CA ASP A 127 10.07 -13.85 4.45
C ASP A 127 10.56 -13.14 3.19
N PHE A 128 9.72 -12.27 2.65
CA PHE A 128 10.00 -11.45 1.47
C PHE A 128 9.88 -9.95 1.77
N GLY A 129 9.69 -9.54 3.02
CA GLY A 129 9.53 -8.13 3.41
C GLY A 129 10.72 -7.26 3.03
N ASP A 130 11.94 -7.79 3.14
CA ASP A 130 13.16 -7.08 2.74
C ASP A 130 13.20 -6.78 1.22
N LEU A 131 12.58 -7.62 0.38
CA LEU A 131 12.54 -7.36 -1.06
C LEU A 131 11.74 -6.10 -1.39
N LEU A 132 10.69 -5.83 -0.62
CA LEU A 132 9.82 -4.66 -0.75
C LEU A 132 10.57 -3.39 -0.31
N THR A 133 11.14 -3.40 0.89
CA THR A 133 11.87 -2.22 1.42
C THR A 133 13.15 -1.92 0.62
N ASP A 134 13.87 -2.94 0.15
CA ASP A 134 15.03 -2.76 -0.74
C ASP A 134 14.63 -2.16 -2.09
N THR A 135 13.44 -2.53 -2.62
CA THR A 135 12.96 -1.99 -3.90
C THR A 135 12.47 -0.55 -3.76
N SER A 136 11.81 -0.22 -2.65
CA SER A 136 11.52 1.18 -2.27
C SER A 136 12.81 2.02 -2.21
N ALA A 137 13.84 1.54 -1.52
CA ALA A 137 15.13 2.22 -1.44
C ALA A 137 15.83 2.36 -2.81
N ALA A 138 15.68 1.36 -3.69
CA ALA A 138 16.25 1.37 -5.03
C ALA A 138 15.68 2.48 -5.92
N ILE A 139 14.39 2.82 -5.75
CA ILE A 139 13.77 3.96 -6.44
C ILE A 139 14.46 5.26 -6.03
N PHE A 140 14.63 5.50 -4.72
CA PHE A 140 15.34 6.69 -4.22
C PHE A 140 16.82 6.72 -4.61
N ALA A 141 17.43 5.55 -4.84
CA ALA A 141 18.79 5.43 -5.36
C ALA A 141 18.88 5.72 -6.88
N GLY A 142 17.75 5.93 -7.56
CA GLY A 142 17.68 6.30 -8.98
C GLY A 142 17.75 5.11 -9.93
N GLU A 143 17.33 3.91 -9.49
CA GLU A 143 17.20 2.78 -10.42
C GLU A 143 16.16 3.04 -11.50
N THR A 144 16.47 2.58 -12.73
CA THR A 144 15.63 2.82 -13.91
C THR A 144 14.33 2.02 -13.85
N PRO A 145 13.29 2.42 -14.63
CA PRO A 145 12.05 1.65 -14.73
C PRO A 145 12.25 0.17 -15.08
N ALA A 146 13.22 -0.15 -15.95
CA ALA A 146 13.54 -1.52 -16.29
C ALA A 146 14.11 -2.34 -15.11
N GLN A 147 14.90 -1.70 -14.23
CA GLN A 147 15.46 -2.35 -13.05
C GLN A 147 14.39 -2.55 -11.97
N ILE A 148 13.55 -1.55 -11.74
CA ILE A 148 12.42 -1.65 -10.81
C ILE A 148 11.42 -2.71 -11.28
N SER A 149 11.11 -2.75 -12.58
CA SER A 149 10.26 -3.80 -13.17
C SER A 149 10.83 -5.20 -12.93
N ALA A 150 12.14 -5.41 -13.11
CA ALA A 150 12.77 -6.69 -12.81
C ALA A 150 12.72 -7.06 -11.31
N ARG A 151 12.80 -6.08 -10.41
CA ARG A 151 12.61 -6.29 -8.96
C ARG A 151 11.16 -6.66 -8.64
N SER A 152 10.19 -5.93 -9.20
CA SER A 152 8.76 -6.25 -9.10
C SER A 152 8.47 -7.68 -9.53
N ASP A 153 9.00 -8.11 -10.68
CA ASP A 153 8.83 -9.49 -11.16
C ASP A 153 9.42 -10.52 -10.18
N GLY A 154 10.56 -10.21 -9.56
CA GLY A 154 11.16 -11.03 -8.51
C GLY A 154 10.27 -11.15 -7.27
N ILE A 155 9.68 -10.05 -6.80
CA ILE A 155 8.77 -10.05 -5.65
C ILE A 155 7.48 -10.81 -5.99
N ILE A 156 6.89 -10.58 -7.17
CA ILE A 156 5.69 -11.30 -7.62
C ILE A 156 5.96 -12.81 -7.71
N ALA A 157 7.16 -13.23 -8.14
CA ALA A 157 7.55 -14.64 -8.11
C ALA A 157 7.63 -15.21 -6.68
N ALA A 158 8.12 -14.42 -5.71
CA ALA A 158 8.10 -14.80 -4.30
C ALA A 158 6.66 -14.92 -3.77
N LEU A 159 5.77 -13.99 -4.11
CA LEU A 159 4.34 -14.07 -3.75
C LEU A 159 3.67 -15.33 -4.32
N ARG A 160 3.98 -15.70 -5.55
CA ARG A 160 3.49 -16.96 -6.15
C ARG A 160 3.98 -18.20 -5.40
N THR A 161 5.24 -18.18 -4.95
CA THR A 161 5.79 -19.27 -4.12
C THR A 161 5.11 -19.31 -2.75
N ALA A 162 4.79 -18.15 -2.17
CA ALA A 162 4.03 -18.05 -0.94
C ALA A 162 2.58 -18.57 -1.10
N ALA A 163 1.95 -18.31 -2.24
CA ALA A 163 0.60 -18.78 -2.56
C ALA A 163 0.49 -20.32 -2.54
N GLU A 164 1.55 -21.05 -2.87
CA GLU A 164 1.61 -22.52 -2.76
C GLU A 164 1.49 -23.03 -1.30
N LYS A 165 1.61 -22.15 -0.31
CA LYS A 165 1.44 -22.45 1.12
C LYS A 165 0.03 -22.15 1.65
N ALA A 166 -0.89 -21.72 0.78
CA ALA A 166 -2.26 -21.45 1.18
C ALA A 166 -2.89 -22.68 1.88
N PRO A 167 -3.71 -22.47 2.93
CA PRO A 167 -4.41 -23.56 3.61
C PRO A 167 -5.26 -24.39 2.64
N ALA A 168 -5.34 -25.70 2.87
CA ALA A 168 -6.22 -26.56 2.09
C ALA A 168 -7.71 -26.22 2.34
N SER A 169 -8.55 -26.37 1.32
CA SER A 169 -9.99 -26.15 1.39
C SER A 169 -10.73 -27.13 0.47
N ASP A 170 -12.03 -27.28 0.70
CA ASP A 170 -12.94 -28.01 -0.19
C ASP A 170 -13.41 -27.14 -1.38
N LEU A 171 -13.09 -25.84 -1.38
CA LEU A 171 -13.33 -24.95 -2.53
C LEU A 171 -12.42 -25.34 -3.70
N SER A 172 -12.92 -25.23 -4.92
CA SER A 172 -12.11 -25.35 -6.14
C SER A 172 -11.17 -24.15 -6.29
N ASP A 173 -10.07 -24.35 -7.02
CA ASP A 173 -9.12 -23.27 -7.36
C ASP A 173 -9.82 -22.12 -8.10
N ALA A 174 -10.77 -22.43 -8.98
CA ALA A 174 -11.57 -21.42 -9.68
C ALA A 174 -12.48 -20.63 -8.72
N SER A 175 -13.13 -21.30 -7.75
CA SER A 175 -13.94 -20.60 -6.75
C SER A 175 -13.09 -19.70 -5.85
N ILE A 176 -11.91 -20.15 -5.45
CA ILE A 176 -10.95 -19.35 -4.68
C ILE A 176 -10.50 -18.14 -5.50
N ALA A 177 -10.08 -18.34 -6.76
CA ALA A 177 -9.65 -17.26 -7.64
C ALA A 177 -10.74 -16.21 -7.88
N ALA A 178 -11.99 -16.64 -8.11
CA ALA A 178 -13.13 -15.73 -8.27
C ALA A 178 -13.35 -14.86 -7.03
N ARG A 179 -13.22 -15.45 -5.83
CA ARG A 179 -13.40 -14.72 -4.56
C ARG A 179 -12.27 -13.75 -4.28
N VAL A 180 -11.02 -14.14 -4.55
CA VAL A 180 -9.86 -13.24 -4.43
C VAL A 180 -10.00 -12.07 -5.40
N ALA A 181 -10.31 -12.32 -6.67
CA ALA A 181 -10.52 -11.26 -7.66
C ALA A 181 -11.64 -10.29 -7.23
N ALA A 182 -12.76 -10.81 -6.74
CA ALA A 182 -13.87 -10.00 -6.27
C ALA A 182 -13.52 -9.14 -5.04
N ASP A 183 -12.79 -9.69 -4.06
CA ASP A 183 -12.29 -8.94 -2.89
C ASP A 183 -11.39 -7.77 -3.32
N GLN A 184 -10.48 -7.99 -4.28
CA GLN A 184 -9.65 -6.91 -4.82
C GLN A 184 -10.49 -5.83 -5.54
N PHE A 185 -11.54 -6.21 -6.26
CA PHE A 185 -12.44 -5.24 -6.92
C PHE A 185 -13.27 -4.42 -5.92
N GLU A 186 -13.68 -5.02 -4.81
CA GLU A 186 -14.37 -4.31 -3.73
C GLU A 186 -13.45 -3.28 -3.06
N ARG A 187 -12.20 -3.65 -2.78
CA ARG A 187 -11.16 -2.72 -2.29
C ARG A 187 -10.91 -1.59 -3.28
N ALA A 188 -10.76 -1.90 -4.57
CA ALA A 188 -10.58 -0.89 -5.61
C ALA A 188 -11.76 0.10 -5.66
N ALA A 189 -13.00 -0.37 -5.52
CA ALA A 189 -14.18 0.49 -5.47
C ALA A 189 -14.20 1.37 -4.21
N TYR A 190 -13.80 0.83 -3.05
CA TYR A 190 -13.68 1.59 -1.81
C TYR A 190 -12.63 2.70 -1.93
N MET A 191 -11.43 2.38 -2.41
CA MET A 191 -10.36 3.36 -2.64
C MET A 191 -10.76 4.45 -3.64
N TYR A 192 -11.60 4.13 -4.62
CA TYR A 192 -12.14 5.12 -5.56
C TYR A 192 -13.04 6.12 -4.84
N SER A 193 -13.85 5.66 -3.88
CA SER A 193 -14.68 6.54 -3.07
C SER A 193 -13.83 7.50 -2.21
N LEU A 194 -12.72 7.02 -1.64
CA LEU A 194 -11.80 7.86 -0.87
C LEU A 194 -11.09 8.89 -1.76
N SER A 195 -10.74 8.49 -2.99
CA SER A 195 -10.13 9.37 -3.99
C SER A 195 -11.06 10.50 -4.44
N LEU A 196 -12.38 10.33 -4.33
CA LEU A 196 -13.35 11.38 -4.63
C LEU A 196 -13.48 12.41 -3.50
N GLU A 197 -13.04 12.06 -2.29
CA GLU A 197 -13.13 12.89 -1.08
C GLU A 197 -11.80 13.56 -0.71
N SER A 198 -10.71 13.26 -1.44
CA SER A 198 -9.35 13.70 -1.15
C SER A 198 -8.60 14.08 -2.43
N ASP A 199 -7.71 15.08 -2.32
CA ASP A 199 -6.74 15.41 -3.37
C ASP A 199 -5.44 14.58 -3.25
N ALA A 200 -5.37 13.64 -2.28
CA ALA A 200 -4.23 12.76 -2.10
C ALA A 200 -4.13 11.75 -3.25
N TYR A 201 -2.90 11.49 -3.71
CA TYR A 201 -2.65 10.55 -4.79
C TYR A 201 -2.75 9.09 -4.34
N GLU A 202 -2.28 8.81 -3.13
CA GLU A 202 -2.20 7.48 -2.52
C GLU A 202 -3.49 6.66 -2.68
N PRO A 203 -4.69 7.11 -2.24
CA PRO A 203 -5.89 6.30 -2.39
C PRO A 203 -6.23 5.91 -3.83
N TYR A 204 -5.93 6.78 -4.79
CA TYR A 204 -6.16 6.46 -6.19
C TYR A 204 -5.20 5.37 -6.66
N LEU A 205 -3.94 5.46 -6.23
CA LEU A 205 -2.89 4.53 -6.63
C LEU A 205 -3.08 3.14 -6.00
N ASP A 206 -3.54 3.05 -4.75
CA ASP A 206 -3.92 1.77 -4.12
C ASP A 206 -5.09 1.13 -4.85
N GLY A 207 -6.12 1.94 -5.14
CA GLY A 207 -7.29 1.51 -5.88
C GLY A 207 -6.97 0.99 -7.28
N TYR A 208 -6.05 1.67 -7.99
CA TYR A 208 -5.48 1.20 -9.24
C TYR A 208 -4.79 -0.16 -9.05
N GLY A 209 -3.92 -0.28 -8.04
CA GLY A 209 -3.24 -1.53 -7.71
C GLY A 209 -4.20 -2.70 -7.49
N PHE A 210 -5.22 -2.51 -6.65
CA PHE A 210 -6.23 -3.52 -6.35
C PHE A 210 -6.99 -3.95 -7.60
N PHE A 211 -7.40 -2.99 -8.43
CA PHE A 211 -8.02 -3.31 -9.71
C PHE A 211 -7.11 -4.19 -10.57
N LYS A 212 -5.84 -3.81 -10.75
CA LYS A 212 -4.90 -4.59 -11.58
C LYS A 212 -4.59 -5.96 -11.00
N ALA A 213 -4.48 -6.11 -9.68
CA ALA A 213 -4.27 -7.40 -9.03
C ALA A 213 -5.48 -8.34 -9.25
N GLY A 214 -6.70 -7.86 -9.01
CA GLY A 214 -7.91 -8.64 -9.24
C GLY A 214 -8.09 -9.02 -10.72
N GLU A 215 -7.77 -8.11 -11.64
CA GLU A 215 -7.80 -8.38 -13.08
C GLU A 215 -6.81 -9.48 -13.47
N ARG A 216 -5.58 -9.47 -12.92
CA ARG A 216 -4.59 -10.53 -13.18
C ARG A 216 -5.05 -11.90 -12.68
N VAL A 217 -5.68 -11.97 -11.50
CA VAL A 217 -6.27 -13.21 -10.98
C VAL A 217 -7.36 -13.71 -11.94
N PHE A 218 -8.26 -12.83 -12.38
CA PHE A 218 -9.30 -13.20 -13.33
C PHE A 218 -8.72 -13.64 -14.69
N LEU A 219 -7.72 -12.96 -15.24
CA LEU A 219 -7.09 -13.33 -16.51
C LEU A 219 -6.39 -14.69 -16.45
N ALA A 220 -5.86 -15.07 -15.28
CA ALA A 220 -5.22 -16.37 -15.10
C ALA A 220 -6.22 -17.53 -15.00
N SER A 221 -7.40 -17.30 -14.44
CA SER A 221 -8.36 -18.36 -14.09
C SER A 221 -9.74 -18.20 -14.76
N GLY A 222 -9.91 -17.22 -15.65
CA GLY A 222 -11.23 -16.78 -16.14
C GLY A 222 -12.01 -17.86 -16.89
N ASP A 223 -11.33 -18.72 -17.64
CA ASP A 223 -11.94 -19.85 -18.35
C ASP A 223 -12.47 -20.90 -17.36
N ASP A 224 -11.69 -21.26 -16.35
CA ASP A 224 -12.08 -22.21 -15.30
C ASP A 224 -13.22 -21.63 -14.44
N ILE A 225 -13.15 -20.34 -14.10
CA ILE A 225 -14.23 -19.61 -13.41
C ILE A 225 -15.51 -19.63 -14.24
N ALA A 226 -15.43 -19.43 -15.56
CA ALA A 226 -16.60 -19.43 -16.43
C ALA A 226 -17.21 -20.84 -16.57
N GLU A 227 -16.37 -21.88 -16.64
CA GLU A 227 -16.81 -23.28 -16.69
C GLU A 227 -17.56 -23.69 -15.41
N GLU A 228 -17.03 -23.34 -14.24
CA GLU A 228 -17.64 -23.69 -12.96
C GLU A 228 -18.79 -22.75 -12.55
N ASN A 229 -18.62 -21.46 -12.80
CA ASN A 229 -19.54 -20.40 -12.37
C ASN A 229 -19.60 -19.25 -13.38
N GLN A 230 -20.30 -19.48 -14.48
CA GLN A 230 -20.55 -18.47 -15.51
C GLN A 230 -21.09 -17.13 -14.97
N ARG A 231 -21.86 -17.15 -13.87
CA ARG A 231 -22.40 -15.94 -13.25
C ARG A 231 -21.29 -15.11 -12.61
N ALA A 232 -20.39 -15.75 -11.87
CA ALA A 232 -19.22 -15.09 -11.30
C ALA A 232 -18.33 -14.52 -12.40
N ALA A 233 -18.04 -15.30 -13.45
CA ALA A 233 -17.24 -14.82 -14.57
C ALA A 233 -17.84 -13.55 -15.22
N THR A 234 -19.15 -13.55 -15.49
CA THR A 234 -19.83 -12.37 -16.05
C THR A 234 -19.76 -11.16 -15.11
N ALA A 235 -20.00 -11.36 -13.81
CA ALA A 235 -19.96 -10.27 -12.84
C ALA A 235 -18.54 -9.69 -12.67
N LEU A 236 -17.51 -10.53 -12.69
CA LEU A 236 -16.11 -10.11 -12.65
C LEU A 236 -15.73 -9.30 -13.91
N ILE A 237 -16.18 -9.72 -15.10
CA ILE A 237 -15.97 -8.96 -16.34
C ILE A 237 -16.64 -7.59 -16.27
N GLU A 238 -17.86 -7.50 -15.74
CA GLU A 238 -18.55 -6.22 -15.56
C GLU A 238 -17.83 -5.31 -14.55
N ALA A 239 -17.32 -5.87 -13.44
CA ALA A 239 -16.53 -5.13 -12.47
C ALA A 239 -15.22 -4.60 -13.09
N ILE A 240 -14.51 -5.42 -13.88
CA ILE A 240 -13.30 -5.01 -14.61
C ILE A 240 -13.62 -3.83 -15.53
N ALA A 241 -14.69 -3.91 -16.33
CA ALA A 241 -15.06 -2.83 -17.24
C ALA A 241 -15.35 -1.51 -16.50
N LYS A 242 -15.96 -1.58 -15.31
CA LYS A 242 -16.26 -0.39 -14.49
C LYS A 242 -15.04 0.17 -13.78
N LEU A 243 -14.15 -0.69 -13.31
CA LEU A 243 -12.89 -0.27 -12.68
C LEU A 243 -11.90 0.28 -13.71
N GLU A 244 -11.91 -0.19 -14.96
CA GLU A 244 -11.12 0.40 -16.05
C GLU A 244 -11.56 1.86 -16.34
N GLU A 245 -12.86 2.16 -16.23
CA GLU A 245 -13.37 3.54 -16.32
C GLU A 245 -12.87 4.40 -15.15
N ALA A 246 -12.76 3.84 -13.95
CA ALA A 246 -12.32 4.54 -12.73
C ALA A 246 -10.80 4.74 -12.68
N TYR A 247 -10.03 3.75 -13.18
CA TYR A 247 -8.59 3.65 -13.09
C TYR A 247 -7.92 3.46 -14.46
N PRO A 248 -8.04 4.44 -15.39
CA PRO A 248 -7.51 4.30 -16.74
C PRO A 248 -5.98 4.24 -16.82
N THR A 249 -5.28 4.71 -15.79
CA THR A 249 -3.82 4.75 -15.68
C THR A 249 -3.43 4.79 -14.21
N ALA A 250 -2.16 4.55 -13.88
CA ALA A 250 -1.66 4.73 -12.52
C ALA A 250 -1.64 6.23 -12.12
N LEU A 251 -1.56 7.16 -13.08
CA LEU A 251 -1.59 8.60 -12.79
C LEU A 251 -2.99 9.08 -12.40
N LEU A 252 -3.09 9.82 -11.31
CA LEU A 252 -4.33 10.49 -10.91
C LEU A 252 -4.80 11.46 -12.02
N PRO A 253 -5.98 11.24 -12.63
CA PRO A 253 -6.54 12.16 -13.61
C PRO A 253 -6.90 13.50 -12.98
N GLU A 254 -6.87 14.58 -13.77
CA GLU A 254 -7.36 15.90 -13.33
C GLU A 254 -8.82 15.89 -12.86
N THR A 255 -9.61 14.91 -13.32
CA THR A 255 -11.01 14.72 -12.90
C THR A 255 -11.34 13.23 -12.90
N LEU A 256 -11.84 12.76 -11.76
CA LEU A 256 -12.39 11.42 -11.60
C LEU A 256 -13.84 11.40 -12.10
N SER A 257 -14.06 10.85 -13.30
CA SER A 257 -15.36 10.94 -14.00
C SER A 257 -16.19 9.67 -13.97
N ALA A 258 -15.65 8.54 -13.51
CA ALA A 258 -16.43 7.30 -13.41
C ALA A 258 -17.52 7.44 -12.33
N ASP A 259 -18.70 6.89 -12.61
CA ASP A 259 -19.83 6.92 -11.68
C ASP A 259 -19.59 5.93 -10.55
N LEU A 260 -19.25 6.45 -9.36
CA LEU A 260 -19.00 5.67 -8.14
C LEU A 260 -20.11 4.65 -7.86
N SER A 261 -21.38 5.02 -8.08
CA SER A 261 -22.50 4.10 -7.80
C SER A 261 -22.42 2.86 -8.69
N THR A 262 -22.05 3.04 -9.96
CA THR A 262 -21.91 1.92 -10.90
C THR A 262 -20.67 1.07 -10.61
N VAL A 263 -19.57 1.69 -10.19
CA VAL A 263 -18.34 1.01 -9.78
C VAL A 263 -18.61 0.14 -8.54
N THR A 264 -19.19 0.72 -7.49
CA THR A 264 -19.52 0.00 -6.25
C THR A 264 -20.51 -1.13 -6.51
N VAL A 265 -21.58 -0.89 -7.28
CA VAL A 265 -22.57 -1.94 -7.59
C VAL A 265 -21.93 -3.10 -8.37
N ALA A 266 -21.07 -2.82 -9.34
CA ALA A 266 -20.40 -3.87 -10.11
C ALA A 266 -19.45 -4.71 -9.23
N ALA A 267 -18.65 -4.06 -8.39
CA ALA A 267 -17.75 -4.73 -7.44
C ALA A 267 -18.52 -5.60 -6.43
N SER A 268 -19.57 -5.06 -5.80
CA SER A 268 -20.40 -5.84 -4.86
C SER A 268 -21.13 -7.01 -5.56
N ASN A 269 -21.57 -6.83 -6.81
CA ASN A 269 -22.16 -7.93 -7.58
C ASN A 269 -21.14 -9.04 -7.86
N ALA A 270 -19.87 -8.70 -8.12
CA ALA A 270 -18.80 -9.70 -8.28
C ALA A 270 -18.59 -10.50 -6.99
N VAL A 271 -18.58 -9.85 -5.82
CA VAL A 271 -18.47 -10.53 -4.51
C VAL A 271 -19.64 -11.50 -4.30
N LEU A 272 -20.88 -11.02 -4.50
CA LEU A 272 -22.07 -11.86 -4.35
C LEU A 272 -22.09 -13.03 -5.34
N ALA A 273 -21.64 -12.82 -6.58
CA ALA A 273 -21.61 -13.87 -7.59
C ALA A 273 -20.50 -14.91 -7.32
N ALA A 274 -19.34 -14.50 -6.81
CA ALA A 274 -18.23 -15.40 -6.48
C ALA A 274 -18.51 -16.31 -5.26
N GLN A 275 -19.45 -15.92 -4.39
CA GLN A 275 -19.84 -16.70 -3.22
C GLN A 275 -20.86 -17.81 -3.52
N ASN A 276 -21.59 -17.72 -4.65
CA ASN A 276 -22.77 -18.55 -4.98
C ASN A 276 -22.56 -19.43 -6.22
#